data_AF-A0A523HWF2-F1
#
_entry.id   AF-A0A523HWF2-F1
#
_cell.length_a   1.000
_cell.length_b   1.000
_cell.length_c   1.000
_cell.angle_alpha   90.00
_cell.angle_beta   90.00
_cell.angle_gamma   90.00
#
_symmetry.space_group_name_H-M   'P 1'
#
loop_
_entity.id
_entity.type
_entity.pdbx_description
1 polymer ?
#
loop_
_entity_poly.entity_id
_entity_poly.type
_entity_poly.pdbx_seq_one_letter_code
_entity_poly.pdbx_strand_id
1 'polypeptide(L)'
;MDSGSIAWMLVASALVLFMTPGLAFFYGGLVRGKNAVSTVMYSFAAMGVVSVVLVLWGYSLAFGGAGDFIGNFDFLGLKDVSTTG
;
A
#
# COMPACT_ATOMS: atom_id res chain seq x y z
N MET A 1 4.77 23.53 -3.42
CA MET A 1 5.42 22.21 -3.31
C MET A 1 6.70 22.22 -4.13
N ASP A 2 7.77 21.63 -3.63
CA ASP A 2 9.02 21.49 -4.39
C ASP A 2 8.95 20.25 -5.31
N SER A 3 9.20 20.43 -6.60
CA SER A 3 9.10 19.36 -7.60
C SER A 3 10.09 18.22 -7.34
N GLY A 4 11.27 18.52 -6.77
CA GLY A 4 12.27 17.51 -6.40
C GLY A 4 11.76 16.61 -5.28
N SER A 5 11.15 17.21 -4.26
CA SER A 5 10.55 16.49 -3.13
C SER A 5 9.37 15.61 -3.56
N ILE A 6 8.51 16.06 -4.49
CA ILE A 6 7.43 15.24 -5.07
C ILE A 6 8.02 14.07 -5.85
N ALA A 7 8.97 14.31 -6.74
CA ALA A 7 9.58 13.26 -7.56
C ALA A 7 10.23 12.19 -6.68
N TRP A 8 10.92 12.60 -5.61
CA TRP A 8 11.48 11.67 -4.65
C TRP A 8 10.41 10.86 -3.91
N MET A 9 9.32 11.48 -3.43
CA MET A 9 8.23 10.75 -2.78
C MET A 9 7.56 9.73 -3.70
N LEU A 10 7.38 10.05 -4.99
CA LEU A 10 6.84 9.11 -5.97
C LEU A 10 7.79 7.93 -6.20
N VAL A 11 9.09 8.19 -6.37
CA VAL A 11 10.10 7.13 -6.54
C VAL A 11 10.20 6.25 -5.29
N ALA A 12 10.25 6.86 -4.10
CA ALA A 12 10.28 6.13 -2.84
C ALA A 12 9.03 5.25 -2.66
N SER A 13 7.84 5.77 -2.97
CA SER A 13 6.59 5.00 -2.89
C SER A 13 6.57 3.82 -3.87
N ALA A 14 7.09 4.01 -5.08
CA ALA A 14 7.23 2.94 -6.07
C ALA A 14 8.20 1.83 -5.60
N LEU A 15 9.32 2.22 -4.96
CA LEU A 15 10.27 1.26 -4.38
C LEU A 15 9.65 0.44 -3.25
N VAL A 16 8.86 1.06 -2.37
CA VAL A 16 8.13 0.37 -1.29
C VAL A 16 7.11 -0.61 -1.86
N LEU A 17 6.35 -0.18 -2.89
CA LEU A 17 5.37 -1.06 -3.54
C LEU A 17 6.05 -2.29 -4.17
N PHE A 18 7.27 -2.11 -4.71
CA PHE A 18 8.08 -3.20 -5.27
C PHE A 18 8.61 -4.20 -4.23
N MET A 19 8.64 -3.86 -2.93
CA MET A 19 9.06 -4.80 -1.89
C MET A 19 8.09 -5.97 -1.70
N THR A 20 6.78 -5.73 -1.80
CA THR A 20 5.75 -6.77 -1.62
C THR A 20 5.86 -7.92 -2.64
N PRO A 21 6.03 -7.68 -3.95
CA PRO A 21 6.33 -8.74 -4.90
C PRO A 21 7.78 -9.24 -4.77
N GLY A 22 8.74 -8.39 -4.38
CA GLY A 22 10.13 -8.80 -4.12
C GLY A 22 10.23 -9.89 -3.04
N LEU A 23 9.50 -9.73 -1.95
CA LEU A 23 9.36 -10.75 -0.90
C LEU A 23 8.64 -11.99 -1.41
N ALA A 24 7.58 -11.83 -2.21
CA ALA A 24 6.86 -12.96 -2.80
C ALA A 24 7.75 -13.84 -3.68
N PHE A 25 8.63 -13.23 -4.48
CA PHE A 25 9.61 -13.97 -5.27
C PHE A 25 10.71 -14.59 -4.41
N PHE A 26 11.17 -13.89 -3.37
CA PHE A 26 12.16 -14.43 -2.43
C PHE A 26 11.63 -15.66 -1.67
N TYR A 27 10.43 -15.55 -1.07
CA TYR A 27 9.78 -16.66 -0.37
C TYR A 27 9.27 -17.75 -1.33
N GLY A 28 8.84 -17.37 -2.54
CA GLY A 28 8.43 -18.32 -3.58
C GLY A 28 9.60 -19.16 -4.12
N GLY A 29 10.80 -18.59 -4.19
CA GLY A 29 12.03 -19.29 -4.60
C GLY A 29 12.61 -20.25 -3.56
N LEU A 30 12.29 -20.05 -2.27
CA LEU A 30 12.68 -20.94 -1.16
C LEU A 30 11.72 -22.13 -0.99
N VAL A 31 10.57 -22.13 -1.67
CA VAL A 31 9.56 -23.19 -1.62
C VAL A 31 9.69 -24.12 -2.83
N ARG A 32 9.39 -25.42 -2.67
CA ARG A 32 9.34 -26.40 -3.77
C ARG A 32 8.53 -25.83 -4.94
N GLY A 33 9.12 -25.80 -6.14
CA GLY A 33 8.56 -25.16 -7.34
C GLY A 33 7.10 -25.51 -7.68
N LYS A 34 6.59 -26.65 -7.21
CA LYS A 34 5.16 -27.04 -7.34
C LYS A 34 4.19 -26.03 -6.71
N ASN A 35 4.61 -25.30 -5.67
CA ASN A 35 3.78 -24.32 -4.96
C ASN A 35 4.20 -22.87 -5.20
N ALA A 36 5.33 -22.63 -5.89
CA ALA A 36 5.87 -21.28 -6.10
C ALA A 36 4.91 -20.37 -6.87
N VAL A 37 4.24 -20.90 -7.90
CA VAL A 37 3.23 -20.16 -8.68
C VAL A 37 2.04 -19.75 -7.80
N SER A 38 1.60 -20.64 -6.90
CA SER A 38 0.48 -20.35 -5.99
C SER A 38 0.86 -19.27 -4.97
N THR A 39 2.07 -19.33 -4.40
CA THR A 39 2.58 -18.31 -3.48
C THR A 39 2.66 -16.93 -4.13
N VAL A 40 3.17 -16.85 -5.37
CA VAL A 40 3.24 -15.58 -6.11
C VAL A 40 1.84 -15.03 -6.39
N MET A 41 0.88 -15.88 -6.81
CA MET A 41 -0.52 -15.45 -7.04
C MET A 41 -1.20 -14.94 -5.77
N TYR A 42 -0.97 -15.58 -4.62
CA TYR A 42 -1.49 -15.07 -3.34
C TYR A 42 -0.93 -13.70 -2.98
N SER A 43 0.36 -13.45 -3.24
CA SER A 43 0.95 -12.14 -3.01
C SER A 43 0.40 -11.05 -3.94
N PHE A 44 0.11 -11.37 -5.21
CA PHE A 44 -0.59 -10.45 -6.11
C PHE A 44 -2.02 -10.16 -5.65
N ALA A 45 -2.76 -11.17 -5.21
CA ALA A 45 -4.10 -10.98 -4.65
C ALA A 45 -4.05 -10.13 -3.38
N ALA A 46 -3.09 -10.38 -2.49
CA ALA A 46 -2.89 -9.60 -1.27
C ALA A 46 -2.57 -8.13 -1.57
N MET A 47 -1.71 -7.84 -2.56
CA MET A 47 -1.45 -6.47 -3.01
C MET A 47 -2.73 -5.76 -3.49
N GLY A 48 -3.59 -6.47 -4.24
CA GLY A 48 -4.87 -5.93 -4.69
C GLY A 48 -5.87 -5.67 -3.56
N VAL A 49 -5.96 -6.58 -2.59
CA VAL A 49 -6.87 -6.41 -1.44
C VAL A 49 -6.37 -5.29 -0.52
N VAL A 50 -5.07 -5.25 -0.21
CA VAL A 50 -4.48 -4.23 0.66
C VAL A 50 -4.62 -2.84 0.05
N SER A 51 -4.45 -2.68 -1.27
CA SER A 51 -4.64 -1.38 -1.93
C SER A 51 -6.09 -0.90 -1.86
N VAL A 52 -7.06 -1.80 -2.06
CA VAL A 52 -8.50 -1.47 -1.91
C VAL A 52 -8.82 -1.07 -0.47
N VAL A 53 -8.35 -1.84 0.51
CA VAL A 53 -8.56 -1.54 1.94
C VAL A 53 -7.96 -0.17 2.30
N LEU A 54 -6.75 0.14 1.81
CA LEU A 54 -6.07 1.40 2.07
C LEU A 54 -6.86 2.60 1.51
N VAL A 55 -7.38 2.48 0.30
CA VAL A 55 -8.19 3.54 -0.33
C VAL A 55 -9.55 3.71 0.34
N LEU A 56 -10.24 2.63 0.67
CA LEU A 56 -11.62 2.70 1.20
C LEU A 56 -11.67 3.26 2.61
N TRP A 57 -10.82 2.79 3.53
CA TRP A 57 -10.84 3.26 4.92
C TRP A 57 -9.47 3.25 5.61
N GLY A 58 -8.48 2.50 5.10
CA GLY A 58 -7.20 2.36 5.77
C GLY A 58 -6.44 3.68 5.92
N TYR A 59 -6.50 4.53 4.90
CA TYR A 59 -5.93 5.87 4.96
C TYR A 59 -6.58 6.72 6.06
N SER A 60 -7.91 6.73 6.12
CA SER A 60 -8.68 7.50 7.10
C SER A 60 -8.44 7.04 8.54
N LEU A 61 -8.36 5.72 8.75
CA LEU A 61 -8.14 5.15 10.07
C LEU A 61 -6.69 5.29 10.56
N ALA A 62 -5.73 5.45 9.66
CA ALA A 62 -4.31 5.62 10.01
C ALA A 62 -3.91 7.09 10.18
N PHE A 63 -4.47 7.99 9.38
CA PHE A 63 -4.04 9.40 9.30
C PHE A 63 -5.16 10.41 9.59
N GLY A 64 -6.39 9.95 9.80
CA GLY A 64 -7.52 10.83 10.11
C GLY A 64 -7.71 11.06 11.60
N GLY A 65 -8.12 12.27 11.99
CA GLY A 65 -8.46 12.61 13.37
C GLY A 65 -7.26 12.70 14.32
N ALA A 66 -7.54 12.77 15.62
CA ALA A 66 -6.57 12.91 16.70
C ALA A 66 -6.60 11.75 17.72
N GLY A 67 -7.15 10.60 17.32
CA GLY A 67 -7.21 9.43 18.19
C GLY A 67 -5.86 8.72 18.28
N ASP A 68 -5.41 8.38 19.49
CA ASP A 68 -4.10 7.73 19.71
C ASP A 68 -4.01 6.29 19.21
N PHE A 69 -5.16 5.60 19.05
CA PHE A 69 -5.22 4.18 18.66
C PHE A 69 -5.90 3.94 17.31
N ILE A 70 -6.92 4.72 16.98
CA ILE A 70 -7.63 4.64 15.71
C ILE A 70 -7.99 6.05 15.26
N GLY A 71 -7.84 6.30 13.97
CA GLY A 71 -8.23 7.54 13.36
C GLY A 71 -9.75 7.68 13.22
N ASN A 72 -10.19 8.39 12.19
CA ASN A 72 -11.61 8.63 11.93
C ASN A 72 -12.03 8.13 10.54
N PHE A 73 -13.24 8.48 10.11
CA PHE A 73 -13.81 8.12 8.81
C PHE A 73 -13.94 9.33 7.86
N ASP A 74 -13.23 10.42 8.14
CA ASP A 74 -13.36 11.66 7.38
C ASP A 74 -12.75 11.54 5.98
N PHE A 75 -11.76 10.66 5.81
CA PHE A 75 -11.11 10.37 4.52
C PHE A 75 -11.55 9.04 3.91
N LEU A 76 -12.77 8.57 4.22
CA LEU A 76 -13.36 7.38 3.58
C LEU A 76 -13.33 7.50 2.05
N GLY A 77 -12.77 6.50 1.37
CA GLY A 77 -12.62 6.50 -0.08
C GLY A 77 -11.71 7.61 -0.61
N LEU A 78 -10.80 8.14 0.23
CA LEU A 78 -9.99 9.34 -0.03
C LEU A 78 -10.82 10.62 -0.25
N LYS A 79 -12.08 10.66 0.19
CA LYS A 79 -12.89 11.88 0.16
C LYS A 79 -12.20 12.98 0.97
N ASP A 80 -12.14 14.20 0.43
CA ASP A 80 -11.55 15.37 1.09
C ASP A 80 -10.03 15.28 1.40
N VAL A 81 -9.30 14.29 0.85
CA VAL A 81 -7.82 14.34 0.85
C VAL A 81 -7.40 15.46 -0.11
N SER A 82 -6.71 16.47 0.41
CA SER A 82 -6.61 17.81 -0.19
C SER A 82 -6.39 17.86 -1.70
N THR A 83 -7.42 18.35 -2.41
CA THR A 83 -7.40 18.89 -3.79
C THR A 83 -7.21 20.41 -3.80
N THR A 84 -6.66 21.00 -2.74
CA THR A 84 -6.50 22.45 -2.58
C THR A 84 -5.03 22.82 -2.73
N GLY A 85 -4.75 23.70 -3.70
CA GLY A 85 -3.41 24.25 -3.99
C GLY A 85 -2.90 25.23 -2.95
#